data_AF-A0AAV2LK46-F1
#
_entry.id   AF-A0AAV2LK46-F1
#
_cell.length_a   1.000
_cell.length_b   1.000
_cell.length_c   1.000
_cell.angle_alpha   90.00
_cell.angle_beta   90.00
_cell.angle_gamma   90.00
#
_symmetry.space_group_name_H-M   'P 1'
#
loop_
_entity.id
_entity.type
_entity.pdbx_description
1 polymer ?
#
loop_
_entity_poly.entity_id
_entity_poly.type
_entity_poly.pdbx_seq_one_letter_code
_entity_poly.pdbx_strand_id
1 'polypeptide(L)'
;MAVINAQVSELIRTLRKKGWTTSTIAKHMATTGMRASLRTIQHHCRCAVVEKKERKPRKVTSQVMEIIDSILRTDDELSARKVKELLQSRHNITIGLHSTAVAAAEDDVNSNVDIVTDDEPSSGCIELAPDSTPIIEDHDYAASSFIVVDRMKYENMTREIEELRQQLESHHLTHRFGLQRFASSPEDIRYYTRFPSYGHLMAFWNLIKEATSRMVRVTSGQKNLSDSTSTETPVTRTTKLLPIDELFLFLNYLATGCMVKCSD
;
A
#
# COMPACT_ATOMS: atom_id res chain seq x y z
N MET A 1 -12.14 -9.04 -16.45
CA MET A 1 -12.15 -10.43 -16.94
C MET A 1 -13.32 -11.14 -16.30
N ALA A 2 -14.17 -11.84 -17.07
CA ALA A 2 -15.28 -12.59 -16.48
C ALA A 2 -14.71 -13.71 -15.59
N VAL A 3 -14.96 -13.62 -14.29
CA VAL A 3 -14.55 -14.64 -13.33
C VAL A 3 -15.45 -15.85 -13.55
N ILE A 4 -14.86 -16.99 -13.88
CA ILE A 4 -15.60 -18.24 -14.00
C ILE A 4 -16.01 -18.67 -12.58
N ASN A 5 -17.31 -18.76 -12.33
CA ASN A 5 -17.85 -19.31 -11.08
C ASN A 5 -17.38 -20.77 -10.90
N ALA A 6 -17.21 -21.24 -9.66
CA ALA A 6 -16.81 -22.60 -9.30
C ALA A 6 -17.64 -23.68 -10.02
N GLN A 7 -18.96 -23.51 -10.11
CA GLN A 7 -19.85 -24.43 -10.82
C GLN A 7 -19.50 -24.55 -12.31
N VAL A 8 -19.28 -23.40 -12.95
CA VAL A 8 -18.92 -23.29 -14.36
C VAL A 8 -17.54 -23.90 -14.61
N SER A 9 -16.61 -23.68 -13.68
CA SER A 9 -15.28 -24.27 -13.70
C SER A 9 -15.34 -25.80 -13.67
N GLU A 10 -16.16 -26.37 -12.80
CA GLU A 10 -16.29 -27.82 -12.68
C GLU A 10 -16.94 -28.46 -13.91
N LEU A 11 -17.95 -27.80 -14.48
CA LEU A 11 -18.55 -28.23 -15.73
C LEU A 11 -17.54 -28.24 -16.89
N ILE A 12 -16.69 -27.21 -16.99
CA ILE A 12 -15.63 -27.17 -18.03
C ILE A 12 -14.65 -28.35 -17.86
N ARG A 13 -14.27 -28.68 -16.62
CA ARG A 13 -13.38 -29.83 -16.33
C ARG A 13 -14.01 -31.16 -16.69
N THR A 14 -15.27 -31.38 -16.31
CA THR A 14 -15.99 -32.63 -16.60
C THR A 14 -16.21 -32.83 -18.10
N LEU A 15 -16.59 -31.78 -18.82
CA LEU A 15 -16.75 -31.83 -20.28
C LEU A 15 -15.41 -32.05 -20.99
N ARG A 16 -14.32 -31.47 -20.49
CA ARG A 16 -12.97 -31.74 -21.01
C ARG A 16 -12.53 -33.18 -20.79
N LYS A 17 -12.81 -33.78 -19.62
CA LYS A 17 -12.56 -35.21 -19.36
C LYS A 17 -13.34 -36.12 -20.30
N LYS A 18 -14.53 -35.70 -20.74
CA LYS A 18 -15.35 -36.39 -21.75
C LYS A 18 -14.87 -36.17 -23.20
N GLY A 19 -13.74 -35.50 -23.42
CA GLY A 19 -13.14 -35.28 -24.74
C GLY A 19 -13.71 -34.12 -25.55
N TRP A 20 -14.52 -33.25 -24.95
CA TRP A 20 -15.16 -32.17 -25.69
C TRP A 20 -14.16 -31.06 -26.07
N THR A 21 -14.33 -30.47 -27.26
CA THR A 21 -13.53 -29.32 -27.68
C THR A 21 -13.99 -28.05 -26.99
N THR A 22 -13.11 -27.05 -26.87
CA THR A 22 -13.44 -25.76 -26.24
C THR A 22 -14.57 -25.03 -26.97
N SER A 23 -14.69 -25.21 -28.29
CA SER A 23 -15.79 -24.68 -29.10
C SER A 23 -17.13 -25.34 -28.76
N THR A 24 -17.14 -26.68 -28.64
CA THR A 24 -18.34 -27.45 -28.27
C THR A 24 -18.82 -27.10 -26.86
N ILE A 25 -17.87 -26.93 -25.93
CA ILE A 25 -18.15 -26.49 -24.56
C ILE A 25 -18.74 -25.08 -24.56
N ALA A 26 -18.15 -24.12 -25.28
CA ALA A 26 -18.68 -22.76 -25.36
C ALA A 26 -20.10 -22.72 -25.93
N LYS A 27 -20.38 -23.51 -26.97
CA LYS A 27 -21.72 -23.64 -27.57
C LYS A 27 -22.73 -24.22 -26.59
N HIS A 28 -22.37 -25.31 -25.90
CA HIS A 28 -23.21 -25.91 -24.87
C HIS A 28 -23.50 -24.94 -23.73
N MET A 29 -22.50 -24.16 -23.30
CA MET A 29 -22.66 -23.20 -22.23
C MET A 29 -23.58 -22.03 -22.61
N ALA A 30 -23.49 -21.57 -23.87
CA ALA A 30 -24.42 -20.58 -24.41
C ALA A 30 -25.86 -21.11 -24.44
N THR A 31 -26.06 -22.38 -24.81
CA THR A 31 -27.41 -23.00 -24.81
C THR A 31 -27.99 -23.22 -23.42
N THR A 32 -27.15 -23.43 -22.40
CA THR A 32 -27.59 -23.56 -21.00
C THR A 32 -27.71 -22.19 -20.28
N GLY A 33 -27.52 -21.07 -20.99
CA GLY A 33 -27.63 -19.72 -20.42
C GLY A 33 -26.44 -19.29 -19.55
N MET A 34 -25.32 -20.02 -19.58
CA MET A 34 -24.12 -19.67 -18.81
C MET A 34 -23.27 -18.63 -19.55
N ARG A 35 -22.93 -17.54 -18.86
CA ARG A 35 -22.07 -16.47 -19.40
C ARG A 35 -20.59 -16.85 -19.31
N ALA A 36 -20.10 -17.67 -20.23
CA ALA A 36 -18.67 -17.94 -20.39
C ALA A 36 -18.24 -17.75 -21.85
N SER A 37 -17.31 -16.83 -22.10
CA SER A 37 -16.78 -16.63 -23.45
C SER A 37 -15.83 -17.75 -23.85
N LEU A 38 -15.73 -18.02 -25.15
CA LEU A 38 -14.77 -18.98 -25.71
C LEU A 38 -13.33 -18.69 -25.24
N ARG A 39 -12.94 -17.40 -25.20
CA ARG A 39 -11.63 -16.99 -24.69
C ARG A 39 -11.43 -17.33 -23.21
N THR A 40 -12.47 -17.14 -22.39
CA THR A 40 -12.41 -17.48 -20.96
C THR A 40 -12.26 -18.99 -20.76
N ILE A 41 -12.98 -19.80 -21.54
CA ILE A 41 -12.91 -21.27 -21.48
C ILE A 41 -11.54 -21.77 -21.98
N GLN A 42 -11.01 -21.19 -23.05
CA GLN A 42 -9.67 -21.51 -23.55
C GLN A 42 -8.59 -21.17 -22.53
N HIS A 43 -8.66 -19.99 -21.91
CA HIS A 43 -7.74 -19.59 -20.85
C HIS A 43 -7.84 -20.54 -19.65
N HIS A 44 -9.05 -20.88 -19.20
CA HIS A 44 -9.25 -21.85 -18.13
C HIS A 44 -8.64 -23.21 -18.45
N CYS A 45 -8.94 -23.77 -19.63
CA CYS A 45 -8.37 -25.04 -20.06
C CYS A 45 -6.83 -25.03 -20.12
N ARG A 46 -6.21 -23.89 -20.45
CA ARG A 46 -4.75 -23.72 -20.46
C ARG A 46 -4.18 -23.58 -19.05
N CYS A 47 -4.86 -22.83 -18.17
CA CYS A 47 -4.42 -22.60 -16.79
C CYS A 47 -4.70 -23.77 -15.86
N ALA A 48 -5.64 -24.66 -16.15
CA ALA A 48 -5.88 -25.86 -15.34
C ALA A 48 -4.68 -26.83 -15.33
N VAL A 49 -3.74 -26.68 -16.27
CA VAL A 49 -2.46 -27.42 -16.32
C VAL A 49 -1.37 -26.73 -15.48
N VAL A 50 -1.57 -25.46 -15.10
CA VAL A 50 -0.63 -24.73 -14.26
C VAL A 50 -1.17 -24.74 -12.85
N GLU A 51 -0.52 -25.52 -11.99
CA GLU A 51 -0.81 -25.61 -10.55
C GLU A 51 -0.99 -24.22 -9.94
N LYS A 52 -1.89 -24.16 -8.95
CA LYS A 52 -2.19 -22.94 -8.19
C LYS A 52 -0.87 -22.25 -7.88
N LYS A 53 -0.69 -21.00 -8.32
CA LYS A 53 0.44 -20.17 -7.87
C LYS A 53 0.43 -20.20 -6.35
N GLU A 54 1.33 -20.98 -5.78
CA GLU A 54 1.57 -20.98 -4.35
C GLU A 54 1.87 -19.55 -3.96
N ARG A 55 1.14 -19.06 -2.96
CA ARG A 55 1.40 -17.74 -2.40
C ARG A 55 2.83 -17.81 -1.86
N LYS A 56 3.72 -16.96 -2.39
CA LYS A 56 5.05 -16.78 -1.81
C LYS A 56 4.90 -16.58 -0.29
N PRO A 57 5.79 -17.15 0.53
CA PRO A 57 5.66 -17.11 1.97
C PRO A 57 5.46 -15.65 2.42
N ARG A 58 4.53 -15.46 3.36
CA ARG A 58 4.44 -14.20 4.11
C ARG A 58 5.81 -13.95 4.75
N LYS A 59 6.10 -12.71 5.13
CA LYS A 59 7.41 -12.20 5.62
C LYS A 59 8.05 -12.95 6.81
N VAL A 60 7.51 -14.10 7.20
CA VAL A 60 7.98 -15.03 8.21
C VAL A 60 8.29 -16.34 7.48
N THR A 61 9.56 -16.59 7.19
CA THR A 61 10.06 -17.87 6.66
C THR A 61 9.93 -18.96 7.72
N SER A 62 9.82 -20.24 7.33
CA SER A 62 9.70 -21.37 8.28
C SER A 62 10.82 -21.40 9.33
N GLN A 63 12.02 -20.97 8.96
CA GLN A 63 13.17 -20.81 9.87
C GLN A 63 12.92 -19.78 10.97
N VAL A 64 12.14 -18.73 10.69
CA VAL A 64 11.80 -17.70 11.67
C VAL A 64 10.78 -18.24 12.67
N MET A 65 9.79 -19.01 12.22
CA MET A 65 8.83 -19.65 13.12
C MET A 65 9.54 -20.59 14.10
N GLU A 66 10.49 -21.39 13.62
CA GLU A 66 11.28 -22.30 14.47
C GLU A 66 12.13 -21.56 15.51
N ILE A 67 12.67 -20.39 15.15
CA ILE A 67 13.40 -19.53 16.10
C ILE A 67 12.43 -18.90 17.12
N ILE A 68 11.26 -18.46 16.68
CA ILE A 68 10.22 -17.92 17.58
C ILE A 68 9.77 -19.01 18.58
N ASP A 69 9.49 -20.22 18.11
CA ASP A 69 9.12 -21.35 18.95
C ASP A 69 10.25 -21.74 19.91
N SER A 70 11.51 -21.70 19.46
CA SER A 70 12.66 -21.94 20.34
C SER A 70 12.74 -20.89 21.45
N ILE A 71 12.46 -19.62 21.15
CA ILE A 71 12.48 -18.52 22.14
C ILE A 71 11.33 -18.68 23.13
N LEU A 72 10.12 -18.97 22.65
CA LEU A 72 8.94 -19.14 23.47
C LEU A 72 9.06 -20.35 24.40
N ARG A 73 9.62 -21.47 23.92
CA ARG A 73 9.91 -22.65 24.76
C ARG A 73 10.94 -22.40 25.87
N THR A 74 11.74 -21.33 25.77
CA THR A 74 12.73 -21.03 26.82
C THR A 74 12.12 -20.20 27.94
N ASP A 75 11.02 -19.50 27.69
CA ASP A 75 10.41 -18.55 28.62
C ASP A 75 8.96 -18.23 28.17
N ASP A 76 7.99 -18.92 28.79
CA ASP A 76 6.58 -18.96 28.38
C ASP A 76 5.83 -17.61 28.55
N GLU A 77 6.41 -16.64 29.28
CA GLU A 77 5.78 -15.33 29.55
C GLU A 77 6.35 -14.18 28.70
N LEU A 78 7.11 -14.48 27.65
CA LEU A 78 7.71 -13.45 26.80
C LEU A 78 6.66 -12.70 25.97
N SER A 79 6.47 -11.42 26.29
CA SER A 79 5.71 -10.50 25.45
C SER A 79 6.26 -10.47 24.01
N ALA A 80 5.37 -10.36 23.02
CA ALA A 80 5.74 -10.23 21.60
C ALA A 80 6.74 -9.10 21.31
N ARG A 81 6.79 -8.05 22.15
CA ARG A 81 7.81 -7.00 22.08
C ARG A 81 9.21 -7.52 22.39
N LYS A 82 9.34 -8.39 23.40
CA LYS A 82 10.59 -8.98 23.82
C LYS A 82 11.08 -10.03 22.84
N VAL A 83 10.18 -10.85 22.30
CA VAL A 83 10.48 -11.80 21.22
C VAL A 83 11.02 -11.06 19.99
N LYS A 84 10.41 -9.93 19.59
CA LYS A 84 10.90 -9.10 18.49
C LYS A 84 12.31 -8.55 18.76
N GLU A 85 12.57 -8.07 19.97
CA GLU A 85 13.88 -7.55 20.37
C GLU A 85 14.96 -8.65 20.33
N LEU A 86 14.63 -9.87 20.73
CA LEU A 86 15.54 -11.03 20.67
C LEU A 86 15.81 -11.47 19.22
N LEU A 87 14.80 -11.48 18.36
CA LEU A 87 14.98 -11.76 16.93
C LEU A 87 15.90 -10.74 16.25
N GLN A 88 15.77 -9.47 16.62
CA GLN A 88 16.59 -8.40 16.05
C GLN A 88 18.02 -8.43 16.59
N SER A 89 18.21 -8.62 17.90
CA SER A 89 19.53 -8.59 18.54
C SER A 89 20.34 -9.87 18.34
N ARG A 90 19.70 -11.05 18.41
CA ARG A 90 20.39 -12.35 18.40
C ARG A 90 20.47 -12.96 17.01
N HIS A 91 19.49 -12.68 16.15
CA HIS A 91 19.37 -13.32 14.83
C HIS A 91 19.41 -12.32 13.67
N ASN A 92 19.50 -11.01 13.93
CA ASN A 92 19.48 -9.94 12.92
C ASN A 92 18.24 -10.00 12.00
N ILE A 93 17.10 -10.46 12.55
CA ILE A 93 15.84 -10.62 11.81
C ILE A 93 14.88 -9.50 12.22
N THR A 94 14.44 -8.69 11.25
CA THR A 94 13.51 -7.59 11.49
C THR A 94 12.10 -7.95 11.02
N ILE A 95 11.18 -8.13 11.97
CA ILE A 95 9.77 -8.47 11.71
C ILE A 95 8.87 -7.48 12.44
N GLY A 96 7.72 -7.16 11.82
CA GLY A 96 6.74 -6.25 12.42
C GLY A 96 6.16 -6.82 13.70
N LEU A 97 5.88 -5.95 14.70
CA LEU A 97 5.37 -6.35 16.01
C LEU A 97 4.05 -7.13 15.93
N HIS A 98 3.18 -6.76 15.00
CA HIS A 98 1.95 -7.49 14.73
C HIS A 98 2.21 -8.90 14.17
N SER A 99 3.25 -9.06 13.34
CA SER A 99 3.61 -10.38 12.79
C SER A 99 4.27 -11.28 13.83
N THR A 100 5.06 -10.71 14.75
CA THR A 100 5.60 -11.47 15.90
C THR A 100 4.52 -11.81 16.92
N ALA A 101 3.55 -10.92 17.16
CA ALA A 101 2.41 -11.20 18.04
C ALA A 101 1.51 -12.30 17.47
N VAL A 102 1.21 -12.26 16.16
CA VAL A 102 0.45 -13.32 15.49
C VAL A 102 1.21 -14.65 15.50
N ALA A 103 2.53 -14.62 15.28
CA ALA A 103 3.36 -15.84 15.32
C ALA A 103 3.53 -16.40 16.75
N ALA A 104 3.50 -15.54 17.78
CA ALA A 104 3.58 -15.95 19.18
C ALA A 104 2.21 -16.35 19.77
N ALA A 105 1.12 -16.04 19.07
CA ALA A 105 -0.25 -16.33 19.48
C ALA A 105 -0.88 -17.43 18.62
N GLU A 106 -0.10 -18.36 18.07
CA GLU A 106 -0.66 -19.55 17.44
C GLU A 106 -1.16 -20.53 18.52
N ASP A 107 -2.18 -20.11 19.25
CA ASP A 107 -3.28 -20.94 19.74
C ASP A 107 -4.56 -20.07 19.71
N ASP A 108 -5.52 -20.53 18.90
CA ASP A 108 -6.91 -20.06 18.74
C ASP A 108 -7.27 -18.76 17.96
N VAL A 109 -7.86 -19.03 16.79
CA VAL A 109 -9.11 -18.45 16.26
C VAL A 109 -9.22 -16.94 16.03
N ASN A 110 -9.18 -16.60 14.73
CA ASN A 110 -10.03 -15.62 14.04
C ASN A 110 -11.12 -14.93 14.89
N SER A 111 -10.90 -13.67 15.28
CA SER A 111 -12.00 -12.77 15.62
C SER A 111 -11.72 -11.33 15.15
N ASN A 112 -12.79 -10.76 14.61
CA ASN A 112 -12.90 -9.43 14.04
C ASN A 112 -12.56 -8.35 15.07
N VAL A 113 -11.92 -7.29 14.58
CA VAL A 113 -11.79 -6.02 15.29
C VAL A 113 -13.10 -5.26 15.11
N ASP A 114 -13.87 -5.11 16.20
CA ASP A 114 -14.88 -4.07 16.32
C ASP A 114 -14.36 -2.99 17.27
N ILE A 115 -14.04 -1.83 16.69
CA ILE A 115 -13.73 -0.59 17.42
C ILE A 115 -15.07 0.03 17.76
N VAL A 116 -15.46 -0.02 19.04
CA VAL A 116 -16.52 0.83 19.57
C VAL A 116 -15.86 2.07 20.19
N THR A 117 -16.22 3.20 19.59
CA THR A 117 -16.06 4.56 20.13
C THR A 117 -17.32 4.83 20.93
N ASP A 118 -17.20 5.38 22.14
CA ASP A 118 -18.21 6.19 22.85
C ASP A 118 -17.48 6.76 24.09
N ASP A 119 -17.16 8.05 24.11
CA ASP A 119 -18.01 9.19 24.47
C ASP A 119 -18.13 9.44 25.99
N GLU A 120 -17.79 10.67 26.33
CA GLU A 120 -17.89 11.32 27.63
C GLU A 120 -19.37 11.45 28.05
N PRO A 121 -19.65 11.57 29.36
CA PRO A 121 -20.49 12.71 29.72
C PRO A 121 -20.10 13.41 31.03
N SER A 122 -19.89 14.72 30.88
CA SER A 122 -20.21 15.83 31.77
C SER A 122 -21.35 15.62 32.78
N SER A 123 -21.17 16.15 34.00
CA SER A 123 -22.07 17.11 34.69
C SER A 123 -22.22 16.84 36.19
N GLY A 124 -22.00 17.86 37.02
CA GLY A 124 -22.32 17.84 38.45
C GLY A 124 -21.68 18.96 39.27
N CYS A 125 -22.26 20.17 39.21
CA CYS A 125 -21.95 21.29 40.11
C CYS A 125 -22.41 21.03 41.55
N ILE A 126 -21.59 21.38 42.55
CA ILE A 126 -22.07 21.88 43.85
C ILE A 126 -21.18 23.05 44.29
N GLU A 127 -21.82 24.19 44.46
CA GLU A 127 -21.33 25.48 44.95
C GLU A 127 -21.50 25.55 46.48
N LEU A 128 -20.45 25.93 47.22
CA LEU A 128 -20.54 26.68 48.48
C LEU A 128 -19.20 27.41 48.75
N ALA A 129 -19.21 28.74 48.66
CA ALA A 129 -18.19 29.65 49.20
C ALA A 129 -18.56 30.05 50.66
N PRO A 130 -17.83 30.93 51.40
CA PRO A 130 -16.54 31.57 51.14
C PRO A 130 -15.55 31.43 52.33
N ASP A 131 -14.27 31.80 52.15
CA ASP A 131 -13.50 32.70 53.04
C ASP A 131 -11.97 32.53 52.83
N SER A 132 -11.28 33.67 52.81
CA SER A 132 -9.83 33.87 52.93
C SER A 132 -8.91 33.60 51.72
N THR A 133 -8.67 34.65 50.93
CA THR A 133 -7.38 34.87 50.22
C THR A 133 -6.40 35.63 51.14
N PRO A 134 -5.07 35.70 50.94
CA PRO A 134 -4.24 35.12 49.87
C PRO A 134 -2.92 34.47 50.38
N ILE A 135 -2.46 33.39 49.75
CA ILE A 135 -1.01 33.16 49.62
C ILE A 135 -0.78 33.00 48.13
N ILE A 136 -0.55 34.14 47.48
CA ILE A 136 0.15 34.14 46.21
C ILE A 136 1.56 33.72 46.62
N GLU A 137 1.87 32.43 46.50
CA GLU A 137 3.25 32.01 46.33
C GLU A 137 3.71 32.73 45.07
N ASP A 138 4.43 33.83 45.25
CA ASP A 138 5.34 34.35 44.24
C ASP A 138 6.27 33.19 43.92
N HIS A 139 5.91 32.42 42.89
CA HIS A 139 6.86 31.61 42.18
C HIS A 139 7.81 32.60 41.52
N ASP A 140 8.84 32.97 42.28
CA ASP A 140 10.10 33.45 41.73
C ASP A 140 10.51 32.41 40.68
N TYR A 141 10.12 32.67 39.43
CA TYR A 141 10.86 32.23 38.26
C TYR A 141 12.21 32.95 38.33
N ALA A 142 13.00 32.60 39.34
CA ALA A 142 14.44 32.56 39.21
C ALA A 142 14.64 31.70 37.96
N ALA A 143 14.85 32.39 36.84
CA ALA A 143 15.36 31.79 35.63
C ALA A 143 16.61 31.04 36.07
N SER A 144 16.45 29.74 36.32
CA SER A 144 17.53 28.87 36.67
C SER A 144 18.52 29.04 35.54
N SER A 145 19.67 29.62 35.86
CA SER A 145 20.78 29.90 34.94
C SER A 145 21.43 28.59 34.43
N PHE A 146 20.65 27.53 34.28
CA PHE A 146 21.02 26.20 33.84
C PHE A 146 20.49 25.84 32.46
N ILE A 147 19.74 26.70 31.77
CA ILE A 147 19.57 26.57 30.31
C ILE A 147 20.72 27.30 29.60
N VAL A 148 21.94 26.98 29.99
CA VAL A 148 23.03 26.91 29.02
C VAL A 148 22.98 25.47 28.53
N VAL A 149 22.03 25.16 27.64
CA VAL A 149 22.26 24.06 26.71
C VAL A 149 23.54 24.46 26.00
N ASP A 150 24.63 23.77 26.31
CA ASP A 150 25.96 24.01 25.74
C ASP A 150 25.78 24.30 24.24
N ARG A 151 26.11 25.52 23.83
CA ARG A 151 25.85 26.01 22.48
C ARG A 151 26.44 25.06 21.45
N MET A 152 27.57 24.43 21.77
CA MET A 152 28.18 23.39 20.95
C MET A 152 27.32 22.12 20.84
N LYS A 153 26.67 21.71 21.93
CA LYS A 153 25.73 20.57 21.92
C LYS A 153 24.50 20.88 21.07
N TYR A 154 23.93 22.08 21.17
CA TYR A 154 22.82 22.49 20.31
C TYR A 154 23.22 22.53 18.84
N GLU A 155 24.35 23.17 18.52
CA GLU A 155 24.88 23.24 17.16
C GLU A 155 25.17 21.85 16.57
N ASN A 156 25.74 20.94 17.36
CA ASN A 156 25.95 19.55 16.96
C ASN A 156 24.64 18.79 16.72
N MET A 157 23.65 18.90 17.62
CA MET A 157 22.35 18.26 17.42
C MET A 157 21.63 18.82 16.19
N THR A 158 21.70 20.13 15.93
CA THR A 158 21.11 20.70 14.71
C THR A 158 21.80 20.21 13.45
N ARG A 159 23.12 20.04 13.48
CA ARG A 159 23.87 19.46 12.36
C ARG A 159 23.49 18.01 12.12
N GLU A 160 23.42 17.22 13.18
CA GLU A 160 23.01 15.81 13.11
C GLU A 160 21.58 15.66 12.58
N ILE A 161 20.64 16.51 13.02
CA ILE A 161 19.27 16.53 12.49
C ILE A 161 19.26 16.82 10.98
N GLU A 162 20.08 17.78 10.52
CA GLU A 162 20.15 18.12 9.10
C GLU A 162 20.79 17.00 8.27
N GLU A 163 21.86 16.39 8.78
CA GLU A 163 22.49 15.21 8.15
C GLU A 163 21.52 14.03 8.07
N LEU A 164 20.80 13.74 9.15
CA LEU A 164 19.78 12.68 9.16
C LEU A 164 18.62 12.99 8.21
N ARG A 165 18.21 14.25 8.08
CA ARG A 165 17.21 14.67 7.08
C ARG A 165 17.71 14.45 5.66
N GLN A 166 18.96 14.79 5.35
CA GLN A 166 19.55 14.54 4.04
C GLN A 166 19.70 13.04 3.76
N GLN A 167 20.09 12.25 4.75
CA GLN A 167 20.13 10.79 4.63
C GLN A 167 18.74 10.20 4.40
N LEU A 168 17.72 10.70 5.12
CA LEU A 168 16.35 10.28 4.92
C LEU A 168 15.85 10.67 3.53
N GLU A 169 16.09 11.90 3.07
CA GLU A 169 15.67 12.37 1.75
C GLU A 169 16.34 11.59 0.62
N SER A 170 17.66 11.36 0.70
CA SER A 170 18.39 10.56 -0.27
C SER A 170 17.91 9.10 -0.29
N HIS A 171 17.68 8.50 0.87
CA HIS A 171 17.08 7.17 0.97
C HIS A 171 15.64 7.14 0.42
N HIS A 172 14.84 8.17 0.68
CA HIS A 172 13.49 8.25 0.15
C HIS A 172 13.51 8.40 -1.38
N LEU A 173 14.40 9.21 -1.93
CA LEU A 173 14.59 9.33 -3.39
C LEU A 173 15.01 7.98 -4.02
N THR A 174 15.92 7.23 -3.39
CA THR A 174 16.35 5.91 -3.88
C THR A 174 15.34 4.79 -3.63
N HIS A 175 14.29 4.99 -2.83
CA HIS A 175 13.23 3.99 -2.59
C HIS A 175 11.83 4.36 -3.10
N ARG A 176 11.55 5.62 -3.45
CA ARG A 176 10.26 6.05 -4.03
C ARG A 176 10.17 5.75 -5.53
N PHE A 177 9.16 5.03 -5.99
CA PHE A 177 8.84 5.01 -7.41
C PHE A 177 8.35 6.39 -7.87
N GLY A 178 8.82 6.90 -9.01
CA GLY A 178 8.33 8.16 -9.56
C GLY A 178 9.36 8.99 -10.33
N LEU A 179 8.87 10.08 -10.93
CA LEU A 179 9.63 10.96 -11.81
C LEU A 179 10.85 11.60 -11.10
N GLN A 180 10.74 11.88 -9.81
CA GLN A 180 11.74 12.63 -9.03
C GLN A 180 13.13 11.98 -9.04
N ARG A 181 13.22 10.65 -9.22
CA ARG A 181 14.51 9.94 -9.32
C ARG A 181 15.38 10.39 -10.48
N PHE A 182 14.75 10.76 -11.58
CA PHE A 182 15.42 11.10 -12.83
C PHE A 182 15.66 12.61 -12.95
N ALA A 183 15.23 13.41 -11.95
CA ALA A 183 15.30 14.87 -12.01
C ALA A 183 16.73 15.41 -12.18
N SER A 184 17.73 14.69 -11.65
CA SER A 184 19.15 15.07 -11.74
C SER A 184 19.81 14.69 -13.07
N SER A 185 19.16 13.87 -13.91
CA SER A 185 19.71 13.33 -15.16
C SER A 185 18.87 13.79 -16.36
N PRO A 186 19.28 14.86 -17.09
CA PRO A 186 18.54 15.33 -18.25
C PRO A 186 18.51 14.29 -19.38
N GLU A 187 19.52 13.42 -19.46
CA GLU A 187 19.57 12.27 -20.37
C GLU A 187 18.42 11.30 -20.11
N ASP A 188 18.20 10.91 -18.85
CA ASP A 188 17.13 9.98 -18.48
C ASP A 188 15.76 10.59 -18.72
N ILE A 189 15.57 11.87 -18.37
CA ILE A 189 14.32 12.58 -18.65
C ILE A 189 14.02 12.57 -20.14
N ARG A 190 15.02 12.88 -20.98
CA ARG A 190 14.86 12.88 -22.44
C ARG A 190 14.57 11.49 -22.98
N TYR A 191 15.23 10.47 -22.44
CA TYR A 191 15.00 9.08 -22.83
C TYR A 191 13.57 8.63 -22.51
N TYR A 192 13.10 8.86 -21.29
CA TYR A 192 11.80 8.38 -20.82
C TYR A 192 10.62 9.29 -21.19
N THR A 193 10.82 10.56 -21.48
CA THR A 193 9.67 11.48 -21.69
C THR A 193 9.73 12.26 -22.99
N ARG A 194 10.87 12.20 -23.71
CA ARG A 194 11.17 13.02 -24.90
C ARG A 194 11.22 14.53 -24.65
N PHE A 195 11.03 15.00 -23.42
CA PHE A 195 11.30 16.38 -23.06
C PHE A 195 12.81 16.66 -22.95
N PRO A 196 13.30 17.85 -23.33
CA PRO A 196 14.74 18.15 -23.30
C PRO A 196 15.38 18.12 -21.91
N SER A 197 14.63 18.47 -20.85
CA SER A 197 15.10 18.40 -19.46
C SER A 197 13.94 18.34 -18.46
N TYR A 198 14.26 18.04 -17.20
CA TYR A 198 13.28 18.02 -16.10
C TYR A 198 12.55 19.36 -15.96
N GLY A 199 13.25 20.48 -16.13
CA GLY A 199 12.66 21.82 -16.08
C GLY A 199 11.57 22.04 -17.14
N HIS A 200 11.80 21.57 -18.37
CA HIS A 200 10.80 21.66 -19.45
C HIS A 200 9.56 20.80 -19.14
N LEU A 201 9.76 19.59 -18.63
CA LEU A 201 8.67 18.71 -18.21
C LEU A 201 7.86 19.34 -17.06
N MET A 202 8.53 19.96 -16.09
CA MET A 202 7.87 20.63 -14.97
C MET A 202 7.12 21.90 -15.39
N ALA A 203 7.64 22.65 -16.37
CA ALA A 203 6.91 23.78 -16.96
C ALA A 203 5.61 23.32 -17.63
N PHE A 204 5.67 22.23 -18.41
CA PHE A 204 4.47 21.61 -18.99
C PHE A 204 3.51 21.10 -17.90
N TRP A 205 4.02 20.38 -16.91
CA TRP A 205 3.23 19.88 -15.79
C TRP A 205 2.48 21.00 -15.06
N ASN A 206 3.16 22.12 -14.78
CA ASN A 206 2.55 23.26 -14.08
C ASN A 206 1.39 23.89 -14.86
N LEU A 207 1.37 23.78 -16.19
CA LEU A 207 0.27 24.25 -17.02
C LEU A 207 -0.95 23.33 -16.92
N ILE A 208 -0.74 22.01 -16.79
CA ILE A 208 -1.82 21.02 -16.83
C ILE A 208 -2.25 20.48 -15.47
N LYS A 209 -1.47 20.72 -14.40
CA LYS A 209 -1.72 20.15 -13.05
C LYS A 209 -3.11 20.50 -12.53
N GLU A 210 -3.58 21.72 -12.76
CA GLU A 210 -4.92 22.16 -12.32
C GLU A 210 -6.04 21.39 -13.03
N ALA A 211 -5.82 21.01 -14.29
CA ALA A 211 -6.78 20.20 -15.05
C ALA A 211 -6.81 18.73 -14.57
N THR A 212 -5.74 18.25 -13.91
CA THR A 212 -5.71 16.86 -13.41
C THR A 212 -6.71 16.60 -12.29
N SER A 213 -7.12 17.64 -11.56
CA SER A 213 -8.18 17.56 -10.55
C SER A 213 -9.55 17.19 -11.15
N ARG A 214 -9.80 17.56 -12.42
CA ARG A 214 -11.04 17.29 -13.15
C ARG A 214 -10.96 16.06 -14.07
N MET A 215 -9.86 15.30 -13.99
CA MET A 215 -9.60 14.20 -14.92
C MET A 215 -10.47 12.98 -14.63
N VAL A 216 -11.34 12.63 -15.58
CA VAL A 216 -12.17 11.42 -15.52
C VAL A 216 -11.35 10.22 -15.99
N ARG A 217 -11.17 9.23 -15.11
CA ARG A 217 -10.40 8.01 -15.41
C ARG A 217 -11.31 6.96 -16.04
N VAL A 218 -11.15 6.73 -17.34
CA VAL A 218 -11.84 5.66 -18.06
C VAL A 218 -11.03 4.38 -17.94
N THR A 219 -11.47 3.47 -17.08
CA THR A 219 -10.84 2.14 -16.97
C THR A 219 -11.63 1.12 -17.81
N SER A 220 -10.96 0.15 -18.41
CA SER A 220 -11.60 -0.90 -19.24
C SER A 220 -12.65 -1.73 -18.48
N GLY A 221 -12.71 -1.63 -17.15
CA GLY A 221 -13.77 -2.18 -16.31
C GLY A 221 -15.11 -1.46 -16.38
N GLN A 222 -15.17 -0.22 -16.88
CA GLN A 222 -16.42 0.56 -17.02
C GLN A 222 -17.21 0.26 -18.30
N LYS A 223 -16.64 -0.49 -19.26
CA LYS A 223 -17.36 -0.87 -20.49
C LYS A 223 -18.57 -1.80 -20.28
N ASN A 224 -18.81 -2.28 -19.06
CA ASN A 224 -20.00 -3.09 -18.73
C ASN A 224 -21.01 -2.35 -17.82
N LEU A 225 -20.83 -1.04 -17.59
CA LEU A 225 -21.68 -0.26 -16.67
C LEU A 225 -22.28 0.99 -17.33
N SER A 226 -22.40 1.00 -18.65
CA SER A 226 -23.09 2.05 -19.40
C SER A 226 -24.45 1.53 -19.87
N ASP A 227 -25.28 1.18 -18.89
CA ASP A 227 -26.73 1.16 -19.02
C ASP A 227 -27.33 1.47 -17.64
N SER A 228 -27.25 2.75 -17.25
CA SER A 228 -28.05 3.35 -16.19
C SER A 228 -27.79 4.84 -16.21
N THR A 229 -28.79 5.58 -16.67
CA THR A 229 -28.97 7.01 -16.44
C THR A 229 -28.98 7.25 -14.93
N SER A 230 -27.86 7.64 -14.35
CA SER A 230 -27.85 8.27 -13.03
C SER A 230 -26.76 9.33 -12.98
N THR A 231 -27.22 10.55 -12.77
CA THR A 231 -26.46 11.71 -12.31
C THR A 231 -25.83 11.39 -10.96
N GLU A 232 -24.69 10.70 -10.98
CA GLU A 232 -23.83 10.59 -9.83
C GLU A 232 -22.48 11.22 -10.16
N THR A 233 -22.13 12.24 -9.38
CA THR A 233 -20.83 12.89 -9.32
C THR A 233 -19.70 11.86 -9.39
N PRO A 234 -18.68 12.06 -10.24
CA PRO A 234 -17.67 11.05 -10.49
C PRO A 234 -16.89 10.81 -9.20
N VAL A 235 -17.14 9.67 -8.55
CA VAL A 235 -16.32 9.19 -7.43
C VAL A 235 -14.90 9.00 -7.96
N THR A 236 -14.05 9.98 -7.67
CA THR A 236 -12.60 9.93 -7.92
C THR A 236 -12.02 8.81 -7.09
N ARG A 237 -11.92 7.61 -7.69
CA ARG A 237 -11.15 6.51 -7.08
C ARG A 237 -9.75 7.02 -6.77
N THR A 238 -9.35 6.92 -5.51
CA THR A 238 -8.00 7.25 -5.03
C THR A 238 -6.98 6.43 -5.81
N THR A 239 -6.11 7.10 -6.55
CA THR A 239 -5.05 6.42 -7.30
C THR A 239 -3.92 6.03 -6.38
N LYS A 240 -3.24 4.91 -6.69
CA LYS A 240 -2.04 4.47 -5.96
C LYS A 240 -0.82 5.33 -6.25
N LEU A 241 -0.88 6.19 -7.27
CA LEU A 241 0.20 7.03 -7.76
C LEU A 241 -0.26 8.49 -7.85
N LEU A 242 0.69 9.41 -7.72
CA LEU A 242 0.44 10.82 -7.96
C LEU A 242 0.19 11.06 -9.47
N PRO A 243 -0.68 12.01 -9.84
CA PRO A 243 -0.96 12.34 -11.24
C PRO A 243 0.29 12.63 -12.09
N ILE A 244 1.33 13.22 -11.51
CA ILE A 244 2.61 13.48 -12.20
C ILE A 244 3.38 12.18 -12.52
N ASP A 245 3.32 11.19 -11.63
CA ASP A 245 3.96 9.89 -11.84
C ASP A 245 3.17 9.05 -12.85
N GLU A 246 1.83 9.18 -12.88
CA GLU A 246 0.99 8.60 -13.93
C GLU A 246 1.30 9.19 -15.30
N LEU A 247 1.44 10.52 -15.38
CA LEU A 247 1.89 11.20 -16.59
C LEU A 247 3.26 10.74 -17.02
N PHE A 248 4.22 10.63 -16.09
CA PHE A 248 5.55 10.11 -16.39
C PHE A 248 5.50 8.72 -17.01
N LEU A 249 4.68 7.81 -16.45
CA LEU A 249 4.51 6.47 -17.02
C LEU A 249 3.87 6.50 -18.40
N PHE A 250 2.88 7.37 -18.61
CA PHE A 250 2.26 7.55 -19.92
C PHE A 250 3.26 8.07 -20.96
N LEU A 251 4.05 9.08 -20.61
CA LEU A 251 5.10 9.61 -21.49
C LEU A 251 6.18 8.57 -21.77
N ASN A 252 6.56 7.75 -20.78
CA ASN A 252 7.47 6.61 -20.96
C ASN A 252 6.90 5.58 -21.92
N TYR A 253 5.63 5.24 -21.77
CA TYR A 253 4.95 4.34 -22.70
C TYR A 253 4.94 4.90 -24.13
N LEU A 254 4.70 6.20 -24.32
CA LEU A 254 4.78 6.83 -25.63
C LEU A 254 6.23 6.86 -26.16
N ALA A 255 7.21 7.20 -25.31
CA ALA A 255 8.61 7.33 -25.68
C ALA A 255 9.26 6.00 -26.08
N THR A 256 8.84 4.90 -25.45
CA THR A 256 9.29 3.53 -25.76
C THR A 256 8.48 2.87 -26.88
N GLY A 257 7.44 3.55 -27.37
CA GLY A 257 6.55 3.09 -28.44
C GLY A 257 5.49 2.11 -27.92
N CYS A 258 4.22 2.17 -28.33
CA CYS A 258 3.76 2.10 -29.72
C CYS A 258 4.56 1.16 -30.66
N MET A 259 5.49 0.33 -30.15
CA MET A 259 6.10 -0.78 -30.90
C MET A 259 5.19 -2.02 -30.96
N VAL A 260 3.87 -1.85 -30.78
CA VAL A 260 2.89 -2.94 -30.97
C VAL A 260 2.07 -2.60 -32.21
N LYS A 261 2.56 -3.16 -33.33
CA LYS A 261 1.87 -3.38 -34.62
C LYS A 261 1.70 -2.18 -35.54
N CYS A 262 2.68 -2.00 -36.43
CA CYS A 262 2.40 -2.02 -37.86
C CYS A 262 3.14 -3.24 -38.41
N SER A 263 2.46 -4.39 -38.43
CA SER A 263 2.86 -5.51 -39.29
C SER A 263 1.89 -5.44 -40.45
N ASP A 264 2.39 -4.97 -41.58
CA ASP A 264 1.76 -5.09 -42.90
C ASP A 264 1.55 -6.58 -43.27
#